data_AF-A0A2N5KGL8-F1
#
_entry.id   AF-A0A2N5KGL8-F1
#
_cell.length_a   1.000
_cell.length_b   1.000
_cell.length_c   1.000
_cell.angle_alpha   90.00
_cell.angle_beta   90.00
_cell.angle_gamma   90.00
#
_symmetry.space_group_name_H-M   'P 1'
#
loop_
_entity.id
_entity.type
_entity.pdbx_description
1 polymer ?
#
loop_
_entity_poly.entity_id
_entity_poly.type
_entity_poly.pdbx_seq_one_letter_code
_entity_poly.pdbx_strand_id
1 'polypeptide(L)'
;MRLREGQGELLFDELPQSVESRASEPSVEAAVDRLVMREWVWMALGRLPEALQVTAVLRYFGSHASYEEISATLGVPVGTVKSRLNGAKIKLAEALLETADLEHGEARRVVESRTRFFRAAYDEHNRGDGYDILASIFSEDLELSISDGTVFTG
;
A
#
# COMPACT_ATOMS: atom_id res chain seq x y z
N MET A 1 -9.26 45.44 29.71
CA MET A 1 -9.71 44.12 30.17
C MET A 1 -9.67 43.21 28.95
N ARG A 2 -8.70 42.30 28.92
CA ARG A 2 -8.15 41.63 27.72
C ARG A 2 -8.82 40.27 27.48
N LEU A 3 -9.17 40.06 26.22
CA LEU A 3 -9.02 38.84 25.39
C LEU A 3 -9.80 37.56 25.75
N ARG A 4 -10.81 37.34 24.90
CA ARG A 4 -11.09 36.12 24.10
C ARG A 4 -11.60 34.87 24.84
N GLU A 5 -12.92 34.78 24.95
CA GLU A 5 -13.68 33.52 24.91
C GLU A 5 -13.81 33.03 23.47
N GLY A 6 -13.67 31.71 23.28
CA GLY A 6 -13.93 31.02 22.02
C GLY A 6 -12.72 30.23 21.52
N GLN A 7 -12.45 29.07 22.12
CA GLN A 7 -11.81 27.99 21.40
C GLN A 7 -12.73 26.78 21.48
N GLY A 8 -13.35 26.50 20.35
CA GLY A 8 -14.27 25.38 20.16
C GLY A 8 -13.53 24.06 20.35
N GLU A 9 -14.11 23.21 21.19
CA GLU A 9 -13.92 21.78 21.11
C GLU A 9 -14.42 21.35 19.73
N LEU A 10 -13.50 21.01 18.82
CA LEU A 10 -13.88 20.34 17.59
C LEU A 10 -14.17 18.88 17.95
N LEU A 11 -15.46 18.57 18.13
CA LEU A 11 -15.97 17.21 18.08
C LEU A 11 -15.59 16.63 16.70
N PHE A 12 -15.08 15.40 16.65
CA PHE A 12 -14.64 14.76 15.40
C PHE A 12 -15.71 14.77 14.27
N ASP A 13 -16.99 14.93 14.61
CA ASP A 13 -18.11 15.07 13.70
C ASP A 13 -18.19 16.41 12.94
N GLU A 14 -17.41 17.44 13.32
CA GLU A 14 -17.49 18.79 12.74
C GLU A 14 -16.32 19.16 11.80
N LEU A 15 -15.53 18.18 11.35
CA LEU A 15 -14.56 18.44 10.28
C LEU A 15 -15.30 18.79 8.98
N PRO A 16 -14.96 19.90 8.30
CA PRO A 16 -15.65 20.30 7.07
C PRO A 16 -15.55 19.19 6.01
N GLN A 17 -16.68 18.56 5.69
CA GLN A 17 -16.79 17.49 4.69
C GLN A 17 -16.65 17.97 3.23
N SER A 18 -15.86 19.01 2.96
CA SER A 18 -15.70 19.50 1.59
C SER A 18 -14.26 19.89 1.31
N VAL A 19 -13.44 18.86 1.08
CA VAL A 19 -12.50 18.96 -0.03
C VAL A 19 -13.37 18.91 -1.28
N GLU A 20 -13.69 20.09 -1.82
CA GLU A 20 -14.48 20.22 -3.05
C GLU A 20 -13.87 19.33 -4.14
N SER A 21 -14.64 18.32 -4.54
CA SER A 21 -14.33 17.37 -5.59
C SER A 21 -14.21 18.11 -6.94
N ARG A 22 -13.00 18.53 -7.28
CA ARG A 22 -12.64 18.85 -8.66
C ARG A 22 -12.51 17.51 -9.40
N ALA A 23 -13.49 17.22 -10.27
CA ALA A 23 -13.52 16.15 -11.27
C ALA A 23 -12.43 15.05 -11.17
N SER A 24 -12.79 13.90 -10.59
CA SER A 24 -12.19 12.56 -10.79
C SER A 24 -10.66 12.44 -10.88
N GLU A 25 -9.91 13.16 -10.06
CA GLU A 25 -8.56 12.71 -9.75
C GLU A 25 -8.65 11.48 -8.82
N PRO A 26 -7.95 10.37 -9.13
CA PRO A 26 -7.89 9.25 -8.19
C PRO A 26 -7.36 9.77 -6.86
N SER A 27 -7.93 9.28 -5.74
CA SER A 27 -7.40 9.61 -4.43
C SER A 27 -5.91 9.26 -4.35
N VAL A 28 -5.18 9.90 -3.44
CA VAL A 28 -3.75 9.62 -3.25
C VAL A 28 -3.52 8.13 -3.02
N GLU A 29 -4.38 7.50 -2.24
CA GLU A 29 -4.38 6.05 -1.99
C GLU A 29 -4.57 5.26 -3.30
N ALA A 30 -5.59 5.60 -4.10
CA ALA A 30 -5.83 4.92 -5.37
C ALA A 30 -4.70 5.11 -6.40
N ALA A 31 -4.00 6.25 -6.37
CA ALA A 31 -2.83 6.50 -7.21
C ALA A 31 -1.62 5.67 -6.74
N VAL A 32 -1.40 5.58 -5.43
CA VAL A 32 -0.35 4.73 -4.82
C VAL A 32 -0.61 3.27 -5.12
N ASP A 33 -1.84 2.78 -4.92
CA ASP A 33 -2.22 1.38 -5.20
C ASP A 33 -1.95 1.00 -6.66
N ARG A 34 -2.24 1.90 -7.62
CA ARG A 34 -1.94 1.66 -9.04
C ARG A 34 -0.45 1.57 -9.33
N LEU A 35 0.35 2.43 -8.70
CA LEU A 35 1.81 2.41 -8.88
C LEU A 35 2.40 1.12 -8.31
N VAL A 36 1.97 0.73 -7.12
CA VAL A 36 2.39 -0.51 -6.46
C VAL A 36 1.99 -1.73 -7.28
N MET A 37 0.74 -1.80 -7.74
CA MET A 37 0.27 -2.89 -8.60
C MET A 37 1.08 -2.99 -9.90
N ARG A 38 1.40 -1.86 -10.53
CA ARG A 38 2.23 -1.83 -11.75
C ARG A 38 3.63 -2.37 -11.47
N GLU A 39 4.24 -1.97 -10.36
CA GLU A 39 5.56 -2.44 -9.96
C GLU A 39 5.56 -3.95 -9.72
N TRP A 40 4.57 -4.49 -9.01
CA TRP A 40 4.45 -5.93 -8.77
C TRP A 40 4.32 -6.73 -10.06
N VAL A 41 3.54 -6.25 -11.03
CA VAL A 41 3.42 -6.92 -12.34
C VAL A 41 4.77 -6.96 -13.06
N TRP A 42 5.53 -5.87 -13.04
CA TRP A 42 6.86 -5.84 -13.67
C TRP A 42 7.86 -6.76 -12.95
N MET A 43 7.86 -6.76 -11.62
CA MET A 43 8.69 -7.66 -10.82
C MET A 43 8.35 -9.13 -11.07
N ALA A 44 7.05 -9.47 -11.10
CA ALA A 44 6.59 -10.82 -11.40
C ALA A 44 6.99 -11.25 -12.83
N LEU A 45 6.84 -10.38 -13.83
CA LEU A 45 7.32 -10.63 -15.19
C LEU A 45 8.83 -10.86 -15.24
N GLY A 46 9.61 -10.13 -14.45
CA GLY A 46 11.07 -10.28 -14.35
C GLY A 46 11.52 -11.62 -13.74
N ARG A 47 10.64 -12.34 -13.03
CA ARG A 47 10.93 -13.67 -12.47
C ARG A 47 10.62 -14.82 -13.43
N LEU A 48 9.96 -14.56 -14.55
CA LEU A 48 9.66 -15.60 -15.53
C LEU A 48 10.96 -16.03 -16.26
N PRO A 49 11.07 -17.30 -16.67
CA PRO A 49 12.07 -17.70 -17.65
C PRO A 49 12.01 -16.80 -18.89
N GLU A 50 13.16 -16.37 -19.38
CA GLU A 50 13.31 -15.36 -20.44
C GLU A 50 12.39 -15.61 -21.65
N ALA A 51 12.34 -16.86 -22.13
CA ALA A 51 11.50 -17.21 -23.27
C ALA A 51 9.99 -16.97 -23.02
N LEU A 52 9.52 -17.15 -21.79
CA LEU A 52 8.13 -16.88 -21.40
C LEU A 52 7.91 -15.37 -21.24
N GLN A 53 8.84 -14.69 -20.57
CA GLN A 53 8.81 -13.25 -20.35
C GLN A 53 8.74 -12.48 -21.67
N VAL A 54 9.69 -12.71 -22.59
CA VAL A 54 9.75 -12.00 -23.88
C VAL A 54 8.49 -12.27 -24.70
N THR A 55 8.01 -13.52 -24.74
CA THR A 55 6.77 -13.86 -25.47
C THR A 55 5.56 -13.14 -24.88
N ALA A 56 5.46 -13.06 -23.55
CA ALA A 56 4.38 -12.35 -22.86
C ALA A 56 4.47 -10.82 -23.05
N VAL A 57 5.67 -10.24 -22.97
CA VAL A 57 5.89 -8.80 -23.19
C VAL A 57 5.47 -8.41 -24.61
N LEU A 58 5.92 -9.16 -25.62
CA LEU A 58 5.52 -8.92 -27.00
C LEU A 58 4.01 -9.04 -27.19
N ARG A 59 3.36 -10.02 -26.55
CA ARG A 59 1.93 -10.25 -26.70
C ARG A 59 1.05 -9.19 -26.03
N TYR A 60 1.40 -8.77 -24.82
CA TYR A 60 0.50 -7.96 -23.98
C TYR A 60 0.90 -6.49 -23.92
N PHE A 61 2.16 -6.16 -24.22
CA PHE A 61 2.69 -4.80 -24.17
C PHE A 61 3.24 -4.33 -25.52
N GLY A 62 3.42 -5.24 -26.48
CA GLY A 62 3.69 -4.89 -27.87
C GLY A 62 2.46 -4.27 -28.52
N SER A 63 2.67 -3.31 -29.42
CA SER A 63 1.58 -2.48 -29.95
C SER A 63 0.49 -3.31 -30.65
N HIS A 64 0.83 -4.33 -31.46
CA HIS A 64 -0.14 -5.23 -32.10
C HIS A 64 0.57 -6.53 -32.54
N ALA A 65 0.74 -7.52 -31.66
CA ALA A 65 1.45 -8.76 -32.02
C ALA A 65 0.49 -9.97 -32.09
N SER A 66 0.07 -10.33 -33.30
CA SER A 66 -0.56 -11.62 -33.60
C SER A 66 0.37 -12.78 -33.25
N TYR A 67 -0.15 -14.00 -33.14
CA TYR A 67 0.73 -15.14 -32.80
C TYR A 67 1.74 -15.39 -33.92
N GLU A 68 1.37 -15.08 -35.15
CA GLU A 68 2.16 -15.18 -36.37
C GLU A 68 3.29 -14.15 -36.38
N GLU A 69 3.03 -12.90 -36.00
CA GLU A 69 4.07 -11.87 -35.87
C GLU A 69 5.05 -12.17 -34.72
N ILE A 70 4.55 -12.66 -33.58
CA ILE A 70 5.42 -13.09 -32.47
C ILE A 70 6.28 -14.28 -32.91
N SER A 71 5.69 -15.22 -33.65
CA SER A 71 6.37 -16.38 -34.21
C SER A 71 7.50 -15.96 -35.17
N ALA A 72 7.23 -15.02 -36.07
CA ALA A 72 8.21 -14.44 -36.98
C ALA A 72 9.31 -13.67 -36.22
N THR A 73 8.93 -12.86 -35.22
CA THR A 73 9.86 -12.06 -34.42
C THR A 73 10.82 -12.93 -33.61
N LEU A 74 10.32 -14.01 -33.02
CA LEU A 74 11.10 -14.90 -32.14
C LEU A 74 11.74 -16.08 -32.88
N GLY A 75 11.44 -16.30 -34.16
CA GLY A 75 11.93 -17.44 -34.93
C GLY A 75 11.45 -18.79 -34.41
N VAL A 76 10.25 -18.86 -33.80
CA VAL A 76 9.68 -20.10 -33.23
C VAL A 76 8.31 -20.41 -33.81
N PRO A 77 7.86 -21.68 -33.87
CA PRO A 77 6.53 -22.01 -34.36
C PRO A 77 5.39 -21.33 -33.57
N VAL A 78 4.28 -21.03 -34.24
CA VAL A 78 3.05 -20.51 -33.60
C VAL A 78 2.56 -21.40 -32.45
N GLY A 79 2.72 -22.73 -32.58
CA GLY A 79 2.42 -23.67 -31.49
C GLY A 79 3.28 -23.42 -30.24
N THR A 80 4.55 -23.08 -30.42
CA THR A 80 5.47 -22.71 -29.35
C THR A 80 5.12 -21.36 -28.73
N VAL A 81 4.68 -20.39 -29.52
CA VAL A 81 4.16 -19.11 -28.99
C VAL A 81 2.97 -19.37 -28.05
N LYS A 82 2.01 -20.20 -28.48
CA LYS A 82 0.84 -20.56 -27.66
C LYS A 82 1.24 -21.28 -26.37
N SER A 83 2.14 -22.26 -26.44
CA SER A 83 2.59 -22.99 -25.25
C SER A 83 3.37 -22.10 -24.29
N ARG A 84 4.24 -21.22 -24.80
CA ARG A 84 4.96 -20.22 -24.00
C ARG A 84 4.02 -19.23 -23.33
N LEU A 85 3.00 -18.73 -24.03
CA LEU A 85 2.01 -17.84 -23.42
C LEU A 85 1.18 -18.55 -22.34
N ASN A 86 0.86 -19.84 -22.53
CA ASN A 86 0.20 -20.61 -21.49
C ASN A 86 1.10 -20.77 -20.25
N GLY A 87 2.36 -21.14 -20.45
CA GLY A 87 3.35 -21.22 -19.38
C GLY A 87 3.59 -19.89 -18.67
N ALA A 88 3.64 -18.79 -19.43
CA ALA A 88 3.80 -17.44 -18.88
C ALA A 88 2.63 -17.08 -17.95
N LYS A 89 1.39 -17.34 -18.35
CA LYS A 89 0.21 -17.08 -17.50
C LYS A 89 0.26 -17.87 -16.18
N ILE A 90 0.64 -19.16 -16.24
CA ILE A 90 0.75 -20.00 -15.05
C ILE A 90 1.84 -19.46 -14.12
N LYS A 91 3.04 -19.23 -14.64
CA LYS A 91 4.18 -18.73 -13.86
C LYS A 91 3.95 -17.33 -13.30
N LEU A 92 3.25 -16.47 -14.05
CA LEU A 92 2.90 -15.14 -13.59
C LEU A 92 1.86 -15.20 -12.46
N ALA A 93 0.86 -16.09 -12.56
CA ALA A 93 -0.10 -16.31 -11.48
C ALA A 93 0.59 -16.82 -10.20
N GLU A 94 1.51 -17.78 -10.32
CA GLU A 94 2.32 -18.27 -9.19
C GLU A 94 3.12 -17.13 -8.54
N ALA A 95 3.84 -16.33 -9.34
CA ALA A 95 4.67 -15.24 -8.83
C ALA A 95 3.86 -14.11 -8.17
N LEU A 96 2.68 -13.79 -8.72
CA LEU A 96 1.78 -12.80 -8.14
C LEU A 96 1.15 -13.29 -6.83
N LEU A 97 0.77 -14.56 -6.76
CA LEU A 97 0.24 -15.16 -5.52
C LEU A 97 1.28 -15.20 -4.41
N GLU A 98 2.53 -15.57 -4.71
CA GLU A 98 3.64 -15.49 -3.74
C GLU A 98 3.82 -14.05 -3.22
N THR A 99 3.76 -13.07 -4.11
CA THR A 99 3.93 -11.66 -3.74
C THR A 99 2.79 -11.19 -2.84
N ALA A 100 1.54 -11.52 -3.19
CA ALA A 100 0.37 -11.18 -2.39
C ALA A 100 0.41 -11.81 -0.98
N ASP A 101 0.86 -13.06 -0.87
CA ASP A 101 0.94 -13.77 0.42
C ASP A 101 2.00 -13.15 1.35
N LEU A 102 3.17 -12.77 0.80
CA LEU A 102 4.22 -12.08 1.55
C LEU A 102 3.80 -10.67 2.00
N GLU A 103 3.24 -9.87 1.09
CA GLU A 103 2.73 -8.52 1.33
C GLU A 103 1.64 -8.53 2.41
N HIS A 104 0.65 -9.42 2.28
CA HIS A 104 -0.43 -9.52 3.25
C HIS A 104 0.07 -10.03 4.61
N GLY A 105 1.03 -10.95 4.63
CA GLY A 105 1.63 -11.45 5.87
C GLY A 105 2.45 -10.39 6.62
N GLU A 106 3.24 -9.57 5.93
CA GLU A 106 4.03 -8.50 6.55
C GLU A 106 3.18 -7.29 6.92
N ALA A 107 2.36 -6.79 6.01
CA ALA A 107 1.48 -5.66 6.27
C ALA A 107 0.52 -5.97 7.43
N ARG A 108 -0.06 -7.18 7.47
CA ARG A 108 -0.91 -7.61 8.58
C ARG A 108 -0.14 -7.66 9.89
N ARG A 109 1.07 -8.22 9.93
CA ARG A 109 1.90 -8.24 11.14
C ARG A 109 2.23 -6.84 11.65
N VAL A 110 2.58 -5.92 10.76
CA VAL A 110 2.88 -4.52 11.11
C VAL A 110 1.63 -3.80 11.63
N VAL A 111 0.50 -3.95 10.95
CA VAL A 111 -0.79 -3.35 11.36
C VAL A 111 -1.28 -3.92 12.68
N GLU A 112 -1.19 -5.24 12.88
CA GLU A 112 -1.58 -5.90 14.13
C GLU A 112 -0.68 -5.44 15.29
N SER A 113 0.64 -5.31 15.06
CA SER A 113 1.57 -4.79 16.07
C SER A 113 1.26 -3.34 16.43
N ARG A 114 1.02 -2.48 15.44
CA ARG A 114 0.66 -1.06 15.66
C ARG A 114 -0.68 -0.94 16.38
N THR A 115 -1.69 -1.66 15.93
CA THR A 115 -3.02 -1.68 16.58
C THR A 115 -2.90 -2.13 18.03
N ARG A 116 -2.13 -3.18 18.31
CA ARG A 116 -1.89 -3.67 19.68
C ARG A 116 -1.20 -2.62 20.54
N PHE A 117 -0.16 -1.97 20.00
CA PHE A 117 0.58 -0.91 20.68
C PHE A 117 -0.34 0.28 21.04
N PHE A 118 -1.01 0.86 20.04
CA PHE A 118 -1.86 2.03 20.27
C PHE A 118 -3.04 1.72 21.17
N ARG A 119 -3.64 0.53 21.05
CA ARG A 119 -4.68 0.09 21.98
C ARG A 119 -4.16 -0.01 23.42
N ALA A 120 -2.98 -0.59 23.62
CA ALA A 120 -2.40 -0.69 24.97
C ALA A 120 -2.10 0.70 25.57
N ALA A 121 -1.57 1.63 24.77
CA ALA A 121 -1.36 3.02 25.16
C ALA A 121 -2.67 3.72 25.53
N TYR A 122 -3.73 3.49 24.74
CA TYR A 122 -5.06 4.06 25.01
C TYR A 122 -5.70 3.45 26.27
N ASP A 123 -5.55 2.14 26.48
CA ASP A 123 -6.04 1.43 27.66
C ASP A 123 -5.29 1.85 28.94
N GLU A 124 -4.02 2.23 28.86
CA GLU A 124 -3.24 2.84 29.95
C GLU A 124 -3.77 4.24 30.29
N HIS A 125 -3.92 5.10 29.30
CA HIS A 125 -4.50 6.43 29.47
C HIS A 125 -5.92 6.36 30.08
N ASN A 126 -6.80 5.51 29.55
CA ASN A 126 -8.17 5.36 30.04
C ASN A 126 -8.26 4.88 31.49
N ARG A 127 -7.23 4.17 31.98
CA ARG A 127 -7.13 3.76 33.40
C ARG A 127 -6.61 4.88 34.29
N GLY A 128 -6.10 5.97 33.72
CA GLY A 128 -5.42 7.03 34.43
C GLY A 128 -3.97 6.67 34.80
N ASP A 129 -3.41 5.64 34.17
CA ASP A 129 -2.10 5.08 34.51
C ASP A 129 -0.93 5.84 33.82
N GLY A 130 -1.22 6.87 33.03
CA GLY A 130 -0.22 7.74 32.40
C GLY A 130 -0.07 7.52 30.89
N TYR A 131 1.15 7.70 30.37
CA TYR A 131 1.48 7.66 28.94
C TYR A 131 2.77 6.89 28.63
N ASP A 132 3.27 6.07 29.54
CA ASP A 132 4.60 5.44 29.42
C ASP A 132 4.69 4.55 28.18
N ILE A 133 3.63 3.81 27.85
CA ILE A 133 3.59 2.99 26.63
C ILE A 133 3.64 3.89 25.40
N LEU A 134 2.86 4.97 25.38
CA LEU A 134 2.84 5.91 24.26
C LEU A 134 4.18 6.63 24.09
N ALA A 135 4.80 7.05 25.18
CA ALA A 135 6.08 7.76 25.20
C ALA A 135 7.23 6.89 24.68
N SER A 136 7.17 5.57 24.91
CA SER A 136 8.24 4.62 24.55
C SER A 136 8.64 4.58 23.07
N ILE A 137 7.82 5.10 22.16
CA ILE A 137 8.13 5.16 20.72
C ILE A 137 8.71 6.50 20.27
N PHE A 138 8.74 7.49 21.15
CA PHE A 138 9.27 8.81 20.88
C PHE A 138 10.64 8.99 21.54
N SER A 139 11.31 10.09 21.21
CA SER A 139 12.58 10.48 21.82
C SER A 139 12.37 10.89 23.28
N GLU A 140 13.42 10.82 24.11
CA GLU A 140 13.41 11.18 25.55
C GLU A 140 13.15 12.68 25.83
N ASP A 141 12.98 13.48 24.77
CA ASP A 141 12.60 14.88 24.82
C ASP A 141 11.15 15.10 24.36
N LEU A 142 10.30 14.08 24.47
CA LEU A 142 8.89 14.18 24.11
C LEU A 142 8.15 15.09 25.08
N GLU A 143 7.61 16.20 24.54
CA GLU A 143 6.56 16.97 25.18
C GLU A 143 5.22 16.66 24.53
N LEU A 144 4.33 15.99 25.27
CA LEU A 144 2.97 15.68 24.84
C LEU A 144 1.98 16.54 25.62
N SER A 145 1.19 17.36 24.92
CA SER A 145 0.08 18.13 25.50
C SER A 145 -1.26 17.52 25.09
N ILE A 146 -2.09 17.22 26.07
CA ILE A 146 -3.47 16.74 25.88
C ILE A 146 -4.41 17.95 25.98
N SER A 147 -5.54 17.89 25.28
CA SER A 147 -6.54 18.97 25.23
C SER A 147 -7.16 19.31 26.59
N ASP A 148 -7.08 18.40 27.57
CA ASP A 148 -7.50 18.63 28.96
C ASP A 148 -6.47 19.43 29.79
N GLY A 149 -5.36 19.86 29.17
CA GLY A 149 -4.28 20.62 29.80
C GLY A 149 -3.20 19.75 30.44
N THR A 150 -3.30 18.43 30.36
CA THR A 150 -2.26 17.52 30.85
C THR A 150 -1.04 17.60 29.95
N VAL A 151 0.12 17.89 30.55
CA VAL A 151 1.41 17.85 29.86
C VAL A 151 2.21 16.68 30.40
N PHE A 152 2.62 15.78 29.51
CA PHE A 152 3.55 14.70 29.80
C PHE A 152 4.91 15.04 29.19
N THR A 153 5.95 14.83 29.98
CA THR A 153 7.36 15.01 29.59
C THR A 153 8.09 13.70 29.89
N GLY A 154 8.69 13.09 28.88
CA GLY A 154 9.41 11.81 29.03
C GLY A 154 10.33 11.48 27.87
#